data_AF-A0A9E0BFW9-F1
#
_entry.id   AF-A0A9E0BFW9-F1
#
_cell.length_a   1.000
_cell.length_b   1.000
_cell.length_c   1.000
_cell.angle_alpha   90.00
_cell.angle_beta   90.00
_cell.angle_gamma   90.00
#
_symmetry.space_group_name_H-M   'P 1'
#
loop_
_entity.id
_entity.type
_entity.pdbx_description
1 polymer ?
#
loop_
_entity_poly.entity_id
_entity_poly.type
_entity_poly.pdbx_seq_one_letter_code
_entity_poly.pdbx_strand_id
1 'polypeptide(L)'
;DKTAFATIIPLAGAAITIALNYFLIPRLGYAGAAWATLGCYFSMVILSWIIGQKHYYVPYNIKKLSAYIITSVLLCMLGLQFLHWFENNILLTVVIRILLFLIFFVFAWWLDMHKLKRNIA
;
A
#
# COMPACT_ATOMS: atom_id res chain seq x y z
N ASP A 1 18.89 -14.78 -20.99
CA ASP A 1 18.93 -13.74 -19.93
C ASP A 1 17.55 -13.19 -19.61
N LYS A 2 17.24 -13.01 -18.33
CA LYS A 2 15.89 -12.61 -17.84
C LYS A 2 15.76 -11.10 -17.61
N THR A 3 16.71 -10.30 -18.10
CA THR A 3 16.75 -8.83 -17.99
C THR A 3 15.60 -8.15 -18.72
N ALA A 4 15.06 -8.76 -19.79
CA ALA A 4 13.91 -8.22 -20.51
C ALA A 4 12.67 -8.03 -19.61
N PHE A 5 12.46 -8.91 -18.62
CA PHE A 5 11.33 -8.78 -17.68
C PHE A 5 11.45 -7.55 -16.78
N ALA A 6 12.68 -7.14 -16.45
CA ALA A 6 12.92 -5.93 -15.66
C ALA A 6 12.56 -4.65 -16.43
N THR A 7 12.58 -4.68 -17.76
CA THR A 7 12.20 -3.53 -18.61
C THR A 7 10.69 -3.50 -18.90
N ILE A 8 10.06 -4.67 -19.07
CA ILE A 8 8.64 -4.76 -19.46
C ILE A 8 7.71 -4.21 -18.36
N ILE A 9 8.01 -4.48 -17.08
CA ILE A 9 7.19 -4.03 -15.95
C ILE A 9 7.11 -2.49 -15.85
N PRO A 10 8.24 -1.75 -15.81
CA PRO A 10 8.20 -0.29 -15.77
C PRO A 10 7.67 0.32 -17.07
N LEU A 11 7.93 -0.29 -18.24
CA LEU A 11 7.40 0.19 -19.51
C LEU A 11 5.86 0.11 -19.55
N ALA A 12 5.29 -1.01 -19.08
CA ALA A 12 3.85 -1.18 -18.94
C ALA A 12 3.26 -0.17 -17.94
N GLY A 13 3.91 0.02 -16.78
CA GLY A 13 3.45 1.00 -15.80
C GLY A 13 3.55 2.45 -16.30
N ALA A 14 4.57 2.79 -17.11
CA ALA A 14 4.67 4.10 -17.75
C ALA A 14 3.50 4.35 -18.72
N ALA A 15 3.17 3.36 -19.56
CA ALA A 15 2.02 3.44 -20.47
C ALA A 15 0.70 3.64 -19.70
N ILE A 16 0.51 2.88 -18.61
CA ILE A 16 -0.65 3.00 -17.71
C ILE A 16 -0.69 4.39 -17.05
N THR A 17 0.45 4.91 -16.61
CA THR A 17 0.55 6.24 -16.00
C THR A 17 0.09 7.32 -16.97
N ILE A 18 0.54 7.28 -18.22
CA ILE A 18 0.15 8.25 -19.26
C ILE A 18 -1.35 8.16 -19.53
N ALA A 19 -1.87 6.94 -19.70
CA ALA A 19 -3.29 6.72 -19.93
C ALA A 19 -4.16 7.24 -18.78
N LEU A 20 -3.84 6.87 -17.53
CA LEU A 20 -4.61 7.33 -16.37
C LEU A 20 -4.50 8.84 -16.18
N ASN A 21 -3.31 9.44 -16.31
CA ASN A 21 -3.16 10.89 -16.17
C ASN A 21 -4.01 11.63 -17.23
N TYR A 22 -4.01 11.15 -18.48
CA TYR A 22 -4.82 11.76 -19.54
C TYR A 22 -6.33 11.71 -19.26
N PHE A 23 -6.84 10.62 -18.66
CA PHE A 23 -8.26 10.49 -18.33
C PHE A 23 -8.65 11.17 -17.00
N LEU A 24 -7.81 11.10 -15.96
CA LEU A 24 -8.15 11.54 -14.61
C LEU A 24 -7.84 13.03 -14.35
N ILE A 25 -6.74 13.57 -14.90
CA ILE A 25 -6.40 14.99 -14.72
C ILE A 25 -7.54 15.92 -15.15
N PRO A 26 -8.17 15.77 -16.34
CA PRO A 26 -9.22 16.71 -16.75
C PRO A 26 -10.50 16.62 -15.91
N ARG A 27 -10.71 15.53 -15.15
CA ARG A 27 -11.92 15.35 -14.32
C ARG A 27 -11.70 15.70 -12.84
N LEU A 28 -10.52 15.42 -12.29
CA LEU A 28 -10.24 15.48 -10.85
C LEU A 28 -9.03 16.36 -10.50
N GLY A 29 -8.39 17.00 -11.49
CA GLY A 29 -7.21 17.84 -11.27
C GLY A 29 -6.10 17.11 -10.51
N TYR A 30 -5.59 17.74 -9.44
CA TYR A 30 -4.51 17.19 -8.60
C TYR A 30 -4.86 15.86 -7.92
N ALA A 31 -6.12 15.69 -7.47
CA ALA A 31 -6.56 14.42 -6.91
C ALA A 31 -6.52 13.29 -7.95
N GLY A 32 -6.77 13.63 -9.23
CA GLY A 32 -6.65 12.71 -10.35
C GLY A 32 -5.23 12.16 -10.52
N ALA A 33 -4.20 12.99 -10.34
CA ALA A 33 -2.80 12.55 -10.40
C ALA A 33 -2.43 11.59 -9.25
N ALA A 34 -2.98 11.81 -8.05
CA ALA A 34 -2.79 10.90 -6.91
C ALA A 34 -3.42 9.50 -7.18
N TRP A 35 -4.64 9.47 -7.74
CA TRP A 35 -5.28 8.21 -8.12
C TRP A 35 -4.58 7.52 -9.30
N ALA A 36 -4.04 8.29 -10.25
CA ALA A 36 -3.29 7.75 -11.38
C ALA A 36 -1.99 7.06 -10.93
N THR A 37 -1.23 7.68 -10.01
CA THR A 37 -0.01 7.09 -9.45
C THR A 37 -0.29 5.85 -8.60
N LEU A 38 -1.37 5.86 -7.81
CA LEU A 38 -1.82 4.69 -7.06
C LEU A 38 -2.15 3.52 -8.00
N GLY A 39 -2.93 3.77 -9.05
CA GLY A 39 -3.27 2.75 -10.06
C GLY A 39 -2.04 2.21 -10.80
N CYS A 40 -1.09 3.09 -11.13
CA CYS A 40 0.18 2.70 -11.75
C CYS A 40 0.97 1.73 -10.86
N TYR A 41 1.25 2.10 -9.61
CA TYR A 41 2.02 1.23 -8.72
C TYR A 41 1.29 -0.09 -8.44
N PHE A 42 -0.04 -0.04 -8.26
CA PHE A 42 -0.84 -1.23 -8.10
C PHE A 42 -0.71 -2.18 -9.31
N SER A 43 -0.75 -1.64 -10.53
CA SER A 43 -0.56 -2.41 -11.76
C SER A 43 0.84 -3.03 -11.85
N MET A 44 1.89 -2.29 -11.48
CA MET A 44 3.27 -2.80 -11.45
C MET A 44 3.42 -3.95 -10.46
N VAL A 45 2.79 -3.86 -9.27
CA VAL A 45 2.81 -4.93 -8.26
C VAL A 45 2.11 -6.19 -8.79
N ILE A 46 0.96 -6.06 -9.45
CA ILE A 46 0.25 -7.20 -10.05
C ILE A 46 1.09 -7.86 -11.13
N LEU A 47 1.65 -7.07 -12.05
CA LEU A 47 2.51 -7.56 -13.13
C LEU A 47 3.73 -8.29 -12.57
N SER A 48 4.38 -7.70 -11.57
CA SER A 48 5.52 -8.30 -10.87
C SER A 48 5.12 -9.61 -10.18
N TRP A 49 3.96 -9.68 -9.54
CA TRP A 49 3.46 -10.89 -8.90
C TRP A 49 3.20 -12.01 -9.92
N ILE A 50 2.54 -11.72 -11.05
CA ILE A 50 2.26 -12.70 -12.11
C ILE A 50 3.55 -13.24 -12.73
N ILE A 51 4.47 -12.35 -13.11
CA ILE A 51 5.74 -12.72 -13.74
C ILE A 51 6.63 -13.46 -12.74
N GLY A 52 6.69 -12.96 -11.50
CA GLY A 52 7.43 -13.55 -10.40
C GLY A 52 6.98 -14.99 -10.15
N GLN A 53 5.66 -15.21 -10.03
CA GLN A 53 5.09 -16.53 -9.79
C GLN A 53 5.40 -17.53 -10.91
N LYS A 54 5.44 -17.08 -12.16
CA LYS A 54 5.76 -17.92 -13.32
C LYS A 54 7.24 -18.34 -13.36
N HIS A 55 8.14 -17.51 -12.83
CA HIS A 55 9.59 -17.71 -12.97
C HIS A 55 10.27 -18.26 -11.71
N TYR A 56 9.81 -17.84 -10.54
CA TYR A 56 10.22 -18.31 -9.22
C TYR A 56 9.00 -18.32 -8.30
N TYR A 57 8.43 -19.50 -8.06
CA TYR A 57 7.33 -19.66 -7.13
C TYR A 57 7.80 -19.30 -5.71
N VAL A 58 7.46 -18.10 -5.26
CA VAL A 58 7.65 -17.68 -3.87
C VAL A 58 6.29 -17.82 -3.18
N PRO A 59 6.12 -18.70 -2.18
CA PRO A 59 4.87 -18.85 -1.46
C PRO A 59 4.59 -17.61 -0.60
N TYR A 60 4.12 -16.53 -1.22
CA TYR A 60 3.70 -15.32 -0.52
C TYR A 60 2.44 -15.60 0.29
N ASN A 61 2.46 -15.22 1.55
CA ASN A 61 1.27 -15.30 2.40
C ASN A 61 0.36 -14.11 2.12
N ILE A 62 -0.39 -14.19 1.02
CA ILE A 62 -1.28 -13.12 0.54
C ILE A 62 -2.28 -12.69 1.63
N LYS A 63 -2.73 -13.62 2.48
CA LYS A 63 -3.63 -13.32 3.62
C LYS A 63 -3.02 -12.35 4.62
N LYS A 64 -1.71 -12.47 4.90
CA LYS A 64 -1.00 -11.53 5.79
C LYS A 64 -0.80 -10.19 5.11
N LEU A 65 -0.37 -10.19 3.84
CA LEU A 65 -0.15 -8.95 3.09
C LEU A 65 -1.44 -8.13 2.97
N SER A 66 -2.56 -8.78 2.65
CA SER A 66 -3.86 -8.09 2.58
C SER A 66 -4.32 -7.60 3.95
N ALA A 67 -4.11 -8.38 5.03
CA ALA A 67 -4.40 -7.93 6.39
C ALA A 67 -3.61 -6.66 6.76
N TYR A 68 -2.31 -6.60 6.41
CA TYR A 68 -1.49 -5.39 6.62
C TYR A 68 -2.05 -4.19 5.87
N ILE A 69 -2.37 -4.33 4.58
CA ILE A 69 -2.93 -3.24 3.77
C ILE A 69 -4.26 -2.76 4.36
N ILE A 70 -5.17 -3.68 4.70
CA ILE A 70 -6.48 -3.36 5.25
C ILE A 70 -6.35 -2.65 6.59
N THR A 71 -5.52 -3.14 7.50
CA THR A 71 -5.31 -2.50 8.81
C THR A 71 -4.72 -1.09 8.65
N SER A 72 -3.75 -0.90 7.76
CA SER A 72 -3.19 0.44 7.48
C SER A 72 -4.26 1.41 6.97
N VAL A 73 -5.10 0.97 6.03
CA VAL A 73 -6.16 1.80 5.45
C VAL A 73 -7.21 2.15 6.50
N LEU A 74 -7.63 1.17 7.31
CA LEU A 74 -8.59 1.38 8.41
C LEU A 74 -8.06 2.39 9.43
N LEU A 75 -6.82 2.25 9.88
CA LEU A 75 -6.21 3.20 10.81
C LEU A 75 -6.13 4.62 10.21
N CYS A 76 -5.79 4.72 8.92
CA CYS A 76 -5.76 6.00 8.22
C CYS A 76 -7.14 6.66 8.17
N MET A 77 -8.19 5.90 7.81
CA MET A 77 -9.56 6.40 7.77
C MET A 77 -10.07 6.82 9.15
N LEU A 78 -9.83 6.00 10.16
CA LEU A 78 -10.16 6.31 11.56
C LEU A 78 -9.45 7.58 12.01
N GLY A 79 -8.15 7.71 11.70
CA GLY A 79 -7.38 8.91 11.98
C GLY A 79 -8.02 10.14 11.35
N LEU A 80 -8.33 10.12 10.05
CA LEU A 80 -8.95 11.24 9.35
C LEU A 80 -10.29 11.67 9.97
N GLN A 81 -11.15 10.70 10.33
CA GLN A 81 -12.45 11.00 10.95
C GLN A 81 -12.32 11.54 12.37
N PHE A 82 -11.47 10.93 13.20
CA PHE A 82 -11.30 11.32 14.61
C PHE A 82 -10.58 12.65 14.76
N LEU A 83 -9.57 12.92 13.91
CA LEU A 83 -8.78 14.15 13.97
C LEU A 83 -9.59 15.39 13.53
N HIS A 84 -10.59 15.21 12.66
CA HIS A 84 -11.49 16.29 12.26
C HIS A 84 -12.26 16.89 13.45
N TRP A 85 -12.57 16.10 14.48
CA TRP A 85 -13.24 16.57 15.70
C TRP A 85 -12.36 17.40 16.63
N PHE A 86 -11.03 17.31 16.48
CA PHE A 86 -10.05 17.90 17.41
C PHE A 86 -9.15 18.98 16.76
N GLU A 87 -9.52 19.51 15.59
CA GLU A 87 -8.72 20.47 14.82
C GLU A 87 -8.22 21.69 15.62
N ASN A 88 -8.96 22.11 16.65
CA ASN A 88 -8.60 23.28 17.46
C ASN A 88 -7.34 23.09 18.34
N ASN A 89 -6.88 21.85 18.58
CA ASN A 89 -5.72 21.56 19.41
C ASN A 89 -4.63 20.78 18.64
N ILE A 90 -3.64 21.50 18.11
CA ILE A 90 -2.48 20.94 17.37
C ILE A 90 -1.73 19.88 18.17
N LEU A 91 -1.51 20.11 19.48
CA LEU A 91 -0.76 19.20 20.35
C LEU A 91 -1.46 17.85 20.49
N LEU A 92 -2.79 17.86 20.71
CA LEU A 92 -3.61 16.64 20.77
C LEU A 92 -3.62 15.91 19.43
N THR A 93 -3.75 16.65 18.33
CA THR A 93 -3.74 16.10 16.96
C THR A 93 -2.44 15.34 16.66
N VAL A 94 -1.28 15.92 17.02
CA VAL A 94 0.03 15.30 16.82
C VAL A 94 0.20 14.07 17.72
N VAL A 95 -0.20 14.15 18.99
CA VAL A 95 -0.12 13.02 19.93
C VAL A 95 -0.95 11.83 19.42
N ILE A 96 -2.18 12.07 18.96
CA ILE A 96 -3.06 11.03 18.42
C ILE A 96 -2.45 10.37 17.17
N ARG A 97 -1.82 11.15 16.28
CA ARG A 97 -1.13 10.61 15.09
C ARG A 97 0.02 9.68 15.46
N ILE A 98 0.84 10.07 16.42
CA ILE A 98 1.96 9.25 16.91
C ILE A 98 1.42 7.97 17.56
N LEU A 99 0.35 8.08 18.35
CA LEU A 99 -0.26 6.95 19.04
C LEU A 99 -0.86 5.94 18.04
N LEU A 100 -1.58 6.40 17.02
CA LEU A 100 -2.08 5.55 15.94
C LEU A 100 -0.95 4.84 15.19
N PHE A 101 0.16 5.53 14.92
CA PHE A 101 1.33 4.95 14.28
C PHE A 101 1.98 3.87 15.14
N LEU A 102 2.07 4.08 16.46
CA LEU A 102 2.56 3.08 17.40
C LEU A 102 1.64 1.85 17.47
N ILE A 103 0.32 2.05 17.47
CA ILE A 103 -0.66 0.94 17.42
C ILE A 103 -0.42 0.08 16.18
N PHE A 104 -0.20 0.69 15.02
CA PHE A 104 0.12 -0.03 13.79
C PHE A 104 1.39 -0.88 13.93
N PHE A 105 2.47 -0.31 14.48
CA PHE A 105 3.73 -1.02 14.70
C PHE A 105 3.57 -2.20 15.67
N VAL A 106 2.84 -2.02 16.76
CA VAL A 106 2.58 -3.09 17.74
C VAL A 106 1.77 -4.21 17.10
N PHE A 107 0.72 -3.86 16.33
CA PHE A 107 -0.09 -4.84 15.62
C PHE A 107 0.74 -5.62 14.59
N ALA A 108 1.62 -4.94 13.88
CA ALA A 108 2.53 -5.57 12.92
C ALA A 108 3.49 -6.54 13.61
N TRP A 109 4.12 -6.11 14.70
CA TRP A 109 5.01 -6.96 15.47
C TRP A 109 4.28 -8.20 16.03
N TRP A 110 3.04 -8.03 16.50
CA TRP A 110 2.22 -9.13 17.00
C TRP A 110 1.89 -10.17 15.92
N LEU A 111 1.50 -9.73 14.72
CA LEU A 111 1.22 -10.63 13.57
C LEU A 111 2.45 -11.42 13.09
N ASP A 112 3.64 -10.83 13.22
CA ASP A 112 4.90 -11.48 12.88
C ASP A 112 5.38 -12.44 13.99
N MET A 113 5.22 -12.06 15.27
CA MET A 113 5.56 -12.92 16.41
C MET A 113 4.73 -14.22 16.44
N HIS A 114 3.45 -14.15 16.05
CA HIS A 114 2.61 -15.34 15.87
C HIS A 114 3.10 -16.29 14.77
N LYS A 115 3.89 -15.81 13.80
CA LYS A 115 4.46 -16.65 12.74
C LYS A 115 5.70 -17.40 13.23
N LEU A 116 6.54 -16.76 14.05
CA LEU A 116 7.75 -17.35 14.59
C LEU A 116 7.42 -18.52 15.52
N LYS A 117 6.43 -18.38 16.41
CA LYS A 117 6.03 -19.46 17.32
C LYS A 117 5.45 -20.69 16.63
N ARG A 118 4.81 -20.54 15.46
CA ARG A 118 4.19 -21.64 14.71
C ARG A 118 5.16 -22.42 13.80
N ASN A 119 6.37 -21.89 13.57
CA ASN A 119 7.40 -22.54 12.76
C ASN A 119 8.47 -23.25 13.60
N ILE A 120 8.41 -23.10 14.94
CA ILE A 120 9.37 -23.67 15.91
C ILE A 120 8.72 -24.80 16.74
N ALA A 121 7.39 -24.95 16.67
CA ALA A 121 6.63 -26.07 17.26
C ALA A 121 6.21 -27.05 16.15
#